data_AF-A0A940SY50-F1
#
_entry.id   AF-A0A940SY50-F1
#
_cell.length_a   1.000
_cell.length_b   1.000
_cell.length_c   1.000
_cell.angle_alpha   90.00
_cell.angle_beta   90.00
_cell.angle_gamma   90.00
#
_symmetry.space_group_name_H-M   'P 1'
#
loop_
_entity.id
_entity.type
_entity.pdbx_description
1 polymer ?
#
loop_
_entity_poly.entity_id
_entity_poly.type
_entity_poly.pdbx_seq_one_letter_code
_entity_poly.pdbx_strand_id
1 'polypeptide(L)'
;MKTWMKIRLADAIKTYDAHPDYDYKCSIDVLAWEHAEERGIDQQNGVVVSIIIGIVKEEQAEIRVQYEKEDYEAHKTNLLIQKAVKEGMKWIKEELDTYLSNRM
;
A
#
# COMPACT_ATOMS: atom_id res chain seq x y z
N MET A 1 -18.20 8.47 11.60
CA MET A 1 -17.46 7.24 11.27
C MET A 1 -17.46 7.13 9.75
N LYS A 2 -16.29 7.10 9.11
CA LYS A 2 -16.20 7.00 7.64
C LYS A 2 -16.57 5.58 7.21
N THR A 3 -17.41 5.44 6.18
CA THR A 3 -17.79 4.14 5.62
C THR A 3 -17.17 4.03 4.24
N TRP A 4 -16.15 3.19 4.09
CA TRP A 4 -15.49 2.95 2.82
C TRP A 4 -16.29 1.95 1.98
N MET A 5 -16.71 2.35 0.78
CA MET A 5 -17.51 1.51 -0.12
C MET A 5 -16.69 0.84 -1.22
N LYS A 6 -15.58 1.47 -1.61
CA LYS A 6 -14.66 0.95 -2.62
C LYS A 6 -13.25 1.09 -2.10
N ILE A 7 -12.45 0.05 -2.28
CA ILE A 7 -11.04 -0.01 -1.87
C ILE A 7 -10.25 -0.66 -2.98
N ARG A 8 -9.12 -0.06 -3.34
CA ARG A 8 -8.21 -0.56 -4.38
C ARG A 8 -6.76 -0.27 -3.99
N LEU A 9 -5.84 -1.07 -4.53
CA LEU A 9 -4.43 -0.70 -4.57
C LEU A 9 -4.22 0.36 -5.64
N ALA A 10 -3.20 1.20 -5.48
CA ALA A 10 -2.71 2.04 -6.56
C ALA A 10 -2.21 1.16 -7.72
N ASP A 11 -2.35 1.66 -8.96
CA ASP A 11 -2.07 0.88 -10.16
C ASP A 11 -0.57 0.59 -10.34
N ALA A 12 0.31 1.34 -9.67
CA ALA A 12 1.75 1.19 -9.78
C ALA A 12 2.43 1.16 -8.40
N ILE A 13 3.42 0.28 -8.27
CA ILE A 13 4.37 0.29 -7.17
C ILE A 13 5.36 1.45 -7.42
N LYS A 14 5.48 2.34 -6.44
CA LYS A 14 6.50 3.38 -6.44
C LYS A 14 7.81 2.74 -6.01
N THR A 15 8.87 2.91 -6.79
CA THR A 15 10.22 2.50 -6.44
C THR A 15 11.06 3.73 -6.10
N TYR A 16 12.05 3.55 -5.25
CA TYR A 16 12.93 4.61 -4.79
C TYR A 16 14.38 4.21 -5.00
N ASP A 17 15.21 5.18 -5.39
CA ASP A 17 16.65 5.00 -5.57
C ASP A 17 17.32 4.59 -4.27
N ALA A 18 18.46 3.89 -4.38
CA ALA A 18 19.25 3.46 -3.23
C ALA A 18 19.66 4.65 -2.34
N HIS A 19 19.61 4.44 -1.03
CA HIS A 19 19.91 5.45 -0.01
C HIS A 19 20.85 4.84 1.04
N PRO A 20 21.63 5.64 1.79
CA PRO A 20 22.44 5.11 2.91
C PRO A 20 21.68 4.25 3.93
N ASP A 21 20.36 4.41 4.01
CA ASP A 21 19.50 3.68 4.94
C ASP A 21 18.89 2.39 4.36
N TYR A 22 18.91 2.21 3.04
CA TYR A 22 18.31 1.06 2.35
C TYR A 22 18.90 0.86 0.94
N ASP A 23 19.10 -0.39 0.56
CA ASP A 23 19.59 -0.77 -0.77
C ASP A 23 18.48 -0.67 -1.82
N TYR A 24 17.25 -0.95 -1.40
CA TYR A 24 16.06 -0.84 -2.24
C TYR A 24 14.85 -0.51 -1.37
N LYS A 25 13.96 0.31 -1.92
CA LYS A 25 12.68 0.63 -1.29
C LYS A 25 11.60 0.72 -2.35
N CYS A 26 10.46 0.14 -2.04
CA CYS A 26 9.26 0.26 -2.86
C CYS A 26 8.03 0.49 -1.98
N SER A 27 6.97 1.05 -2.54
CA SER A 27 5.71 1.23 -1.82
C SER A 27 4.51 1.24 -2.73
N ILE A 28 3.37 0.81 -2.19
CA ILE A 28 2.07 0.88 -2.86
C ILE A 28 1.03 1.47 -1.91
N ASP A 29 0.22 2.38 -2.44
CA ASP A 29 -0.84 3.04 -1.68
C ASP A 29 -2.11 2.18 -1.73
N VAL A 30 -2.84 2.13 -0.62
CA VAL A 30 -4.20 1.61 -0.56
C VAL A 30 -5.15 2.80 -0.61
N LEU A 31 -6.02 2.83 -1.61
CA LEU A 31 -6.94 3.91 -1.89
C LEU A 31 -8.37 3.50 -1.52
N ALA A 32 -9.12 4.39 -0.87
CA ALA A 32 -10.52 4.17 -0.52
C ALA A 32 -11.43 5.34 -0.93
N TRP A 33 -12.71 5.02 -1.16
CA TRP A 33 -13.76 5.99 -1.51
C TRP A 33 -15.00 5.79 -0.60
N GLU A 34 -15.60 6.90 -0.14
CA GLU A 34 -16.68 6.90 0.86
C GLU A 34 -18.11 6.83 0.28
N HIS A 35 -18.35 7.14 -1.01
CA HIS A 35 -19.71 7.52 -1.44
C HIS A 35 -20.65 6.45 -2.01
N ALA A 36 -21.86 6.44 -1.44
CA ALA A 36 -23.12 5.98 -2.01
C ALA A 36 -23.79 7.15 -2.75
N GLU A 37 -24.25 6.87 -3.98
CA GLU A 37 -25.10 7.69 -4.86
C GLU A 37 -24.45 8.77 -5.77
N GLU A 38 -24.90 8.66 -7.03
CA GLU A 38 -24.87 9.61 -8.15
C GLU A 38 -23.61 9.78 -9.03
N ARG A 39 -23.69 9.08 -10.18
CA ARG A 39 -23.38 9.52 -11.54
C ARG A 39 -22.12 10.39 -11.75
N GLY A 40 -21.11 9.76 -12.36
CA GLY A 40 -20.29 10.44 -13.38
C GLY A 40 -19.01 11.13 -12.91
N ILE A 41 -18.50 10.85 -11.71
CA ILE A 41 -17.19 11.36 -11.29
C ILE A 41 -16.15 10.23 -11.40
N ASP A 42 -15.65 10.08 -12.62
CA ASP A 42 -14.51 9.23 -12.97
C ASP A 42 -13.14 9.88 -12.61
N GLN A 43 -13.10 10.87 -11.71
CA GLN A 43 -11.94 11.77 -11.59
C GLN A 43 -11.56 12.24 -10.17
N GLN A 44 -11.70 11.40 -9.14
CA GLN A 44 -11.01 11.69 -7.87
C GLN A 44 -10.14 10.51 -7.45
N ASN A 45 -8.82 10.77 -7.41
CA ASN A 45 -7.84 9.93 -6.75
C ASN A 45 -8.41 9.56 -5.37
N GLY A 46 -8.54 8.25 -5.09
CA GLY A 46 -9.06 7.78 -3.81
C GLY A 46 -8.22 8.33 -2.65
N VAL A 47 -8.80 8.35 -1.46
CA VAL A 47 -8.07 8.77 -0.25
C VAL A 47 -7.09 7.66 0.11
N VAL A 48 -5.82 8.01 0.37
CA VAL A 48 -4.82 7.05 0.83
C VAL A 48 -5.14 6.67 2.27
N VAL A 49 -5.55 5.43 2.47
CA VAL A 49 -5.93 4.90 3.79
C VAL A 49 -4.82 4.11 4.47
N SER A 50 -3.86 3.64 3.67
CA SER A 50 -2.68 2.90 4.12
C SER A 50 -1.61 2.97 3.06
N ILE A 51 -0.35 2.92 3.47
CA ILE A 51 0.81 2.76 2.57
C ILE A 51 1.54 1.50 2.98
N ILE A 52 1.79 0.62 2.01
CA ILE A 52 2.55 -0.61 2.22
C ILE A 52 3.94 -0.36 1.64
N ILE A 53 4.97 -0.56 2.44
CA ILE A 53 6.35 -0.20 2.13
C ILE A 53 7.21 -1.45 2.23
N GLY A 54 7.91 -1.80 1.15
CA GLY A 54 8.98 -2.79 1.15
C GLY A 54 10.33 -2.11 1.27
N ILE A 55 11.22 -2.63 2.10
CA ILE A 55 12.59 -2.12 2.27
C ILE A 55 13.53 -3.32 2.26
N VAL A 56 14.62 -3.23 1.50
CA VAL A 56 15.75 -4.14 1.55
C VAL A 56 16.98 -3.37 2.03
N LYS A 57 17.69 -3.97 2.98
CA LYS A 57 18.99 -3.49 3.43
C LYS A 57 19.89 -4.69 3.62
N GLU A 58 21.05 -4.67 2.96
CA GLU A 58 21.98 -5.80 2.91
C GLU A 58 21.27 -7.05 2.33
N GLU A 59 21.13 -8.10 3.13
CA GLU A 59 20.45 -9.35 2.77
C GLU A 59 19.06 -9.49 3.44
N GLN A 60 18.58 -8.45 4.12
CA GLN A 60 17.32 -8.47 4.85
C GLN A 60 16.26 -7.66 4.12
N ALA A 61 15.09 -8.28 3.95
CA ALA A 61 13.89 -7.64 3.42
C ALA A 61 12.84 -7.49 4.53
N GLU A 62 12.21 -6.32 4.60
CA GLU A 62 11.11 -6.04 5.50
C GLU A 62 9.93 -5.42 4.75
N ILE A 63 8.71 -5.72 5.21
CA ILE A 63 7.48 -5.09 4.75
C ILE A 63 6.83 -4.38 5.94
N ARG A 64 6.60 -3.08 5.80
CA ARG A 64 5.94 -2.23 6.79
C ARG A 64 4.61 -1.73 6.23
N VAL A 65 3.63 -1.58 7.10
CA VAL A 65 2.33 -0.97 6.74
C VAL A 65 2.14 0.26 7.61
N GLN A 66 1.96 1.41 6.98
CA GLN A 66 1.74 2.69 7.63
C GLN A 66 0.29 3.13 7.42
N TYR A 67 -0.34 3.59 8.50
CA TYR A 67 -1.71 4.12 8.50
C TYR A 67 -1.68 5.57 9.00
N GLU A 68 -2.66 6.38 8.58
CA GLU A 68 -2.91 7.67 9.23
C GLU A 68 -3.48 7.46 10.64
N LYS A 69 -3.04 8.28 11.59
CA LYS A 69 -3.37 8.13 13.02
C LYS A 69 -4.87 8.21 13.29
N GLU A 70 -5.58 9.08 12.56
CA GLU A 70 -7.01 9.30 12.74
C GLU A 70 -7.85 8.13 12.22
N ASP A 71 -7.30 7.38 11.27
CA ASP A 71 -8.04 6.31 10.62
C ASP A 71 -7.57 4.90 11.02
N TYR A 72 -6.49 4.77 11.80
CA TYR A 72 -5.91 3.48 12.23
C TYR A 72 -6.95 2.51 12.84
N GLU A 73 -7.78 2.98 13.77
CA GLU A 73 -8.79 2.14 14.44
C GLU A 73 -9.96 1.78 13.49
N ALA A 74 -10.37 2.72 12.64
CA ALA A 74 -11.41 2.46 11.63
C ALA A 74 -10.91 1.47 10.56
N HIS A 75 -9.63 1.55 10.21
CA HIS A 75 -9.00 0.71 9.19
C HIS A 75 -8.72 -0.70 9.67
N LYS A 76 -8.37 -0.86 10.95
CA LYS A 76 -8.16 -2.16 11.58
C LYS A 76 -9.45 -3.00 11.60
N THR A 77 -10.63 -2.37 11.64
CA THR A 77 -11.91 -3.09 11.71
C THR A 77 -12.59 -3.29 10.35
N ASN A 78 -12.11 -2.61 9.30
CA ASN A 78 -12.68 -2.73 7.96
C ASN A 78 -12.05 -3.90 7.16
N LEU A 79 -12.85 -4.94 6.90
CA LEU A 79 -12.42 -6.13 6.17
C LEU A 79 -11.93 -5.85 4.74
N LEU A 80 -12.48 -4.84 4.06
CA LEU A 80 -12.05 -4.47 2.71
C LEU A 80 -10.63 -3.88 2.74
N ILE A 81 -10.32 -3.06 3.75
CA ILE A 81 -8.97 -2.49 3.92
C ILE A 81 -7.99 -3.60 4.25
N GLN A 82 -8.33 -4.47 5.19
CA GLN A 82 -7.48 -5.61 5.54
C GLN A 82 -7.18 -6.50 4.32
N LYS A 83 -8.18 -6.75 3.46
CA LYS A 83 -8.01 -7.54 2.24
C LYS A 83 -7.08 -6.83 1.25
N ALA A 84 -7.29 -5.54 1.01
CA ALA A 84 -6.43 -4.74 0.14
C ALA A 84 -4.99 -4.67 0.68
N VAL A 85 -4.80 -4.47 1.98
CA VAL A 85 -3.47 -4.50 2.62
C VAL A 85 -2.79 -5.85 2.41
N LYS A 86 -3.49 -6.97 2.64
CA LYS A 86 -2.93 -8.31 2.41
C LYS A 86 -2.55 -8.53 0.94
N GLU A 87 -3.33 -8.01 0.01
CA GLU A 87 -3.04 -8.10 -1.42
C GLU A 87 -1.81 -7.27 -1.79
N GLY A 88 -1.74 -6.02 -1.34
CA GLY A 88 -0.59 -5.16 -1.61
C GLY A 88 0.69 -5.65 -0.93
N MET A 89 0.59 -6.30 0.24
CA MET A 89 1.75 -6.98 0.86
C MET A 89 2.28 -8.11 -0.01
N LYS A 90 1.43 -8.85 -0.74
CA LYS A 90 1.89 -9.88 -1.68
C LYS A 90 2.62 -9.26 -2.86
N TRP A 91 2.09 -8.19 -3.44
CA TRP A 91 2.71 -7.50 -4.57
C TRP A 91 4.08 -6.92 -4.17
N ILE A 92 4.15 -6.27 -3.01
CA ILE A 92 5.43 -5.78 -2.48
C ILE A 92 6.39 -6.94 -2.22
N LYS A 93 5.92 -8.06 -1.65
CA LYS A 93 6.77 -9.23 -1.45
C LYS A 93 7.35 -9.75 -2.77
N GLU A 94 6.53 -9.92 -3.80
CA GLU A 94 6.97 -10.37 -5.13
C GLU A 94 8.03 -9.42 -5.73
N GLU A 95 7.85 -8.12 -5.52
CA GLU A 95 8.82 -7.10 -5.94
C GLU A 95 10.16 -7.22 -5.17
N LEU A 96 10.11 -7.43 -3.86
CA LEU A 96 11.32 -7.62 -3.04
C LEU A 96 12.04 -8.94 -3.39
N ASP A 97 11.30 -10.03 -3.58
CA ASP A 97 11.84 -11.34 -3.97
C ASP A 97 12.50 -11.25 -5.37
N THR A 98 11.91 -10.49 -6.30
CA THR A 98 12.47 -10.22 -7.63
C THR A 98 13.78 -9.44 -7.52
N TYR A 99 13.82 -8.38 -6.70
CA TYR A 99 15.05 -7.61 -6.47
C TYR A 99 16.17 -8.49 -5.89
N LEU A 100 15.87 -9.30 -4.87
CA LEU A 100 16.85 -10.18 -4.23
C LEU A 100 17.36 -11.26 -5.19
N SER A 101 16.47 -11.85 -6.01
CA SER A 101 16.84 -12.88 -6.98
C SER A 101 17.76 -12.35 -8.08
N ASN A 102 17.61 -11.09 -8.48
CA ASN A 102 18.48 -10.45 -9.48
C ASN A 102 19.86 -10.04 -8.93
N ARG A 103 20.03 -10.02 -7.60
CA ARG A 103 21.29 -9.65 -6.93
C ARG A 103 22.18 -10.86 -6.65
N MET A 104 21.63 -12.08 -6.72
CA MET A 104 22.34 -13.37 -6.63
C MET A 104 22.85 -13.83 -8.00
#